data_AF-A0A7Y7U757-F1
#
_entry.id   AF-A0A7Y7U757-F1
#
_cell.length_a   1.000
_cell.length_b   1.000
_cell.length_c   1.000
_cell.angle_alpha   90.00
_cell.angle_beta   90.00
_cell.angle_gamma   90.00
#
_symmetry.space_group_name_H-M   'P 1'
#
loop_
_entity.id
_entity.type
_entity.pdbx_description
1 polymer ?
#
loop_
_entity_poly.entity_id
_entity_poly.type
_entity_poly.pdbx_seq_one_letter_code
_entity_poly.pdbx_strand_id
1 'polypeptide(L)'
;MKYKVEKTHATGVALSAIRQRITECNDAARAFAKANGWSLAVTSTLNVGGGISGIGFDEKPAKYKEVHAVGKSKFYYPYASNKPLCKELDALPVVSVFDYNKVIDWDGFLSRYGLTCGGDYWLLDIPGNKLPKATGLVEITSVEYGQLKTPLPA
;
A
#
# COMPACT_ATOMS: atom_id res chain seq x y z
N MET A 1 5.15 -1.71 17.99
CA MET A 1 6.47 -1.13 18.32
C MET A 1 6.79 -0.01 17.34
N LYS A 2 7.61 0.96 17.74
CA LYS A 2 7.94 2.14 16.93
C LYS A 2 9.43 2.16 16.62
N TYR A 3 9.78 2.47 15.38
CA TYR A 3 11.18 2.54 14.96
C TYR A 3 11.46 3.81 14.18
N LYS A 4 12.72 4.23 14.22
CA LYS A 4 13.31 5.27 13.38
C LYS A 4 14.46 4.68 12.57
N VAL A 5 14.62 5.11 11.32
CA VAL A 5 15.77 4.77 10.49
C VAL A 5 16.18 5.95 9.61
N GLU A 6 17.46 6.27 9.61
CA GLU A 6 18.00 7.35 8.77
C GLU A 6 17.82 7.03 7.29
N LYS A 7 17.44 8.03 6.47
CA LYS A 7 17.23 7.86 5.02
C LYS A 7 18.50 7.50 4.26
N THR A 8 19.66 7.81 4.83
CA THR A 8 20.97 7.47 4.28
C THR A 8 21.38 6.02 4.55
N HIS A 9 20.77 5.35 5.54
CA HIS A 9 21.00 3.93 5.80
C HIS A 9 20.35 3.07 4.71
N ALA A 10 20.91 1.89 4.41
CA ALA A 10 20.41 1.00 3.36
C ALA A 10 18.91 0.68 3.47
N THR A 11 18.44 0.35 4.67
CA THR A 11 17.00 0.17 4.97
C THR A 11 16.18 1.44 4.71
N GLY A 12 16.71 2.62 5.06
CA GLY A 12 16.06 3.90 4.79
C GLY A 12 15.96 4.22 3.30
N VAL A 13 17.01 3.92 2.52
CA VAL A 13 17.00 4.03 1.06
C VAL A 13 15.97 3.09 0.45
N ALA A 14 15.89 1.85 0.92
CA ALA A 14 14.90 0.87 0.47
C ALA A 14 13.45 1.31 0.80
N LEU A 15 13.23 1.93 1.97
CA LEU A 15 11.94 2.53 2.35
C LEU A 15 11.56 3.71 1.43
N SER A 16 12.52 4.55 1.06
CA SER A 16 12.28 5.62 0.08
C SER A 16 11.88 5.05 -1.28
N ALA A 17 12.59 4.02 -1.75
CA ALA A 17 12.32 3.36 -3.02
C ALA A 17 10.94 2.68 -3.04
N ILE A 18 10.56 1.96 -1.97
CA ILE A 18 9.24 1.32 -1.91
C ILE A 18 8.12 2.36 -1.82
N ARG A 19 8.34 3.48 -1.12
CA ARG A 19 7.38 4.59 -1.04
C ARG A 19 7.16 5.23 -2.42
N GLN A 20 8.23 5.46 -3.16
CA GLN A 20 8.15 5.95 -4.54
C GLN A 20 7.38 4.98 -5.44
N ARG A 21 7.73 3.68 -5.41
CA ARG A 21 7.02 2.65 -6.19
C ARG A 21 5.52 2.60 -5.86
N ILE A 22 5.13 2.73 -4.60
CA ILE A 22 3.71 2.81 -4.19
C ILE A 22 3.02 3.99 -4.88
N THR A 23 3.64 5.16 -4.90
CA THR A 23 3.10 6.35 -5.58
C THR A 23 2.93 6.09 -7.08
N GLU A 24 3.96 5.59 -7.76
CA GLU A 24 3.93 5.27 -9.19
C GLU A 24 2.83 4.25 -9.53
N CYS A 25 2.72 3.18 -8.73
CA CYS A 25 1.70 2.15 -8.93
C CYS A 25 0.28 2.69 -8.71
N ASN A 26 0.09 3.55 -7.70
CA ASN A 26 -1.19 4.19 -7.44
C ASN A 26 -1.58 5.16 -8.56
N ASP A 27 -0.62 5.92 -9.09
CA ASP A 27 -0.87 6.85 -10.18
C ASP A 27 -1.22 6.11 -11.47
N ALA A 28 -0.54 5.00 -11.77
CA ALA A 28 -0.89 4.11 -12.89
C ALA A 28 -2.33 3.55 -12.78
N ALA A 29 -2.71 3.06 -11.60
CA ALA A 29 -4.06 2.57 -11.35
C ALA A 29 -5.12 3.68 -11.50
N ARG A 30 -4.86 4.88 -10.98
CA ARG A 30 -5.76 6.04 -11.15
C ARG A 30 -5.89 6.47 -12.61
N ALA A 31 -4.77 6.50 -13.34
CA ALA A 31 -4.76 6.85 -14.76
C ALA A 31 -5.59 5.83 -15.56
N PHE A 32 -5.41 4.54 -15.29
CA PHE A 32 -6.19 3.47 -15.94
C PHE A 32 -7.69 3.58 -15.62
N ALA A 33 -8.05 3.80 -14.35
CA ALA A 33 -9.44 4.00 -13.95
C ALA A 33 -10.08 5.21 -14.64
N LYS A 34 -9.37 6.34 -14.69
CA LYS A 34 -9.82 7.54 -15.38
C LYS A 34 -10.02 7.32 -16.88
N ALA A 35 -9.09 6.62 -17.54
CA ALA A 35 -9.19 6.30 -18.97
C ALA A 35 -10.41 5.44 -19.31
N ASN A 36 -10.87 4.63 -18.35
CA ASN A 36 -12.06 3.78 -18.48
C ASN A 36 -13.34 4.42 -17.92
N GLY A 37 -13.29 5.70 -17.49
CA GLY A 37 -14.44 6.43 -16.96
C GLY A 37 -14.87 6.00 -15.55
N TRP A 38 -14.01 5.35 -14.78
CA TRP A 38 -14.33 4.91 -13.42
C TRP A 38 -13.97 5.97 -12.39
N SER A 39 -14.95 6.37 -11.59
CA SER A 39 -14.79 7.38 -10.52
C SER A 39 -14.22 6.80 -9.22
N LEU A 40 -14.40 5.49 -9.01
CA LEU A 40 -13.98 4.78 -7.81
C LEU A 40 -13.35 3.44 -8.20
N ALA A 41 -12.18 3.14 -7.65
CA ALA A 41 -11.52 1.85 -7.77
C ALA A 41 -10.87 1.49 -6.44
N VAL A 42 -10.87 0.20 -6.10
CA VAL A 42 -10.26 -0.34 -4.87
C VAL A 42 -9.20 -1.35 -5.21
N THR A 43 -8.18 -1.41 -4.35
CA THR A 43 -7.08 -2.38 -4.43
C THR A 43 -7.37 -3.57 -3.52
N SER A 44 -6.74 -4.72 -3.81
CA SER A 44 -6.76 -5.88 -2.92
C SER A 44 -6.07 -5.57 -1.59
N THR A 45 -6.50 -6.22 -0.51
CA THR A 45 -5.82 -6.16 0.79
C THR A 45 -4.40 -6.73 0.77
N LEU A 46 -4.04 -7.50 -0.26
CA LEU A 46 -2.68 -8.00 -0.49
C LEU A 46 -1.76 -7.00 -1.21
N ASN A 47 -2.32 -5.86 -1.67
CA ASN A 47 -1.57 -4.82 -2.36
C ASN A 47 -1.53 -3.56 -1.50
N VAL A 48 -0.33 -3.09 -1.20
CA VAL A 48 -0.08 -1.84 -0.47
C VAL A 48 -0.20 -0.63 -1.41
N GLY A 49 0.09 -0.82 -2.70
CA GLY A 49 -0.07 0.19 -3.73
C GLY A 49 -0.38 -0.41 -5.11
N GLY A 50 -1.15 0.34 -5.90
CA GLY A 50 -1.53 0.01 -7.27
C GLY A 50 -2.45 -1.20 -7.44
N GLY A 51 -2.58 -1.62 -8.69
CA GLY A 51 -3.56 -2.60 -9.14
C GLY A 51 -5.01 -2.11 -8.99
N ILE A 52 -5.96 -2.89 -9.50
CA ILE A 52 -7.38 -2.66 -9.32
C ILE A 52 -8.05 -4.02 -9.09
N SER A 53 -8.67 -4.18 -7.93
CA SER A 53 -9.37 -5.41 -7.52
C SER A 53 -10.88 -5.21 -7.39
N GLY A 54 -11.37 -3.99 -7.57
CA GLY A 54 -12.79 -3.69 -7.68
C GLY A 54 -12.99 -2.30 -8.26
N ILE A 55 -14.09 -2.13 -9.00
CA ILE A 55 -14.47 -0.90 -9.67
C ILE A 55 -15.85 -0.50 -9.15
N GLY A 56 -16.00 0.78 -8.80
CA GLY A 56 -17.22 1.34 -8.26
C GLY A 56 -18.23 1.58 -9.38
N PHE A 57 -19.43 1.02 -9.26
CA PHE A 57 -20.55 1.26 -10.17
C PHE A 57 -21.83 1.53 -9.39
N ASP A 58 -22.69 2.41 -9.90
CA ASP A 58 -23.95 2.70 -9.23
C ASP A 58 -24.89 1.49 -9.14
N GLU A 59 -24.86 0.68 -10.19
CA GLU A 59 -25.57 -0.58 -10.31
C GLU A 59 -24.61 -1.64 -10.86
N LYS A 60 -24.88 -2.91 -10.56
CA LYS A 60 -24.05 -4.03 -11.01
C LYS A 60 -24.05 -4.11 -12.55
N PRO A 61 -22.90 -3.95 -13.23
CA PRO A 61 -22.84 -4.12 -14.67
C PRO A 61 -22.88 -5.60 -15.07
N ALA A 62 -23.37 -5.86 -16.28
CA ALA A 62 -23.32 -7.20 -16.87
C ALA A 62 -21.86 -7.67 -16.99
N LYS A 63 -21.62 -8.96 -16.69
CA LYS A 63 -20.30 -9.62 -16.68
C LYS A 63 -19.35 -9.22 -15.53
N TYR A 64 -19.86 -8.65 -14.44
CA TYR A 64 -19.08 -8.39 -13.23
C TYR A 64 -19.60 -9.19 -12.02
N LYS A 65 -18.68 -9.62 -11.16
CA LYS A 65 -18.94 -10.19 -9.83
C LYS A 65 -18.91 -9.10 -8.77
N GLU A 66 -19.70 -9.25 -7.73
CA GLU A 66 -19.63 -8.38 -6.55
C GLU A 66 -18.40 -8.74 -5.72
N VAL A 67 -17.66 -7.74 -5.22
CA VAL A 67 -16.39 -7.96 -4.49
C VAL A 67 -16.63 -8.22 -3.01
N HIS A 68 -17.67 -7.63 -2.39
CA HIS A 68 -18.02 -7.87 -0.99
C HIS A 68 -19.54 -7.89 -0.77
N ALA A 69 -20.04 -8.98 -0.16
CA ALA A 69 -21.46 -9.16 0.17
C ALA A 69 -21.91 -8.46 1.49
N VAL A 70 -21.06 -7.64 2.12
CA VAL A 70 -21.36 -7.04 3.42
C VAL A 70 -21.39 -5.52 3.30
N GLY A 71 -22.60 -4.96 3.33
CA GLY A 71 -22.85 -3.55 3.61
C GLY A 71 -22.37 -2.57 2.54
N LYS A 72 -23.27 -2.23 1.61
CA LYS A 72 -23.29 -0.96 0.83
C LYS A 72 -22.10 -0.68 -0.10
N SER A 73 -21.19 -1.63 -0.30
CA SER A 73 -19.99 -1.41 -1.12
C SER A 73 -20.29 -1.74 -2.58
N LYS A 74 -20.57 -0.70 -3.37
CA LYS A 74 -20.85 -0.71 -4.83
C LYS A 74 -19.64 -1.10 -5.70
N PHE A 75 -18.82 -2.07 -5.26
CA PHE A 75 -17.60 -2.49 -5.96
C PHE A 75 -17.78 -3.84 -6.63
N TYR A 76 -17.43 -3.87 -7.91
CA TYR A 76 -17.56 -5.03 -8.77
C TYR A 76 -16.25 -5.32 -9.48
N TYR A 77 -15.96 -6.60 -9.70
CA TYR A 77 -14.78 -7.07 -10.40
C TYR A 77 -15.22 -7.82 -11.66
N PRO A 78 -14.56 -7.66 -12.82
CA PRO A 78 -14.97 -8.38 -14.02
C PRO A 78 -14.93 -9.90 -13.81
N TYR A 79 -15.91 -10.64 -14.34
CA TYR A 79 -15.79 -12.10 -14.37
C TYR A 79 -14.57 -12.51 -15.19
N ALA A 80 -14.00 -13.67 -14.85
CA ALA A 80 -12.86 -14.24 -15.59
C ALA A 80 -13.15 -14.49 -17.08
N SER A 81 -14.42 -14.51 -17.48
CA SER A 81 -14.83 -14.58 -18.88
C SER A 81 -14.57 -13.28 -19.65
N ASN A 82 -14.43 -12.13 -18.99
CA ASN A 82 -14.00 -10.87 -19.60
C ASN A 82 -12.46 -10.81 -19.70
N LYS A 83 -11.88 -11.77 -20.42
CA LYS A 83 -10.44 -11.97 -20.56
C LYS A 83 -9.66 -10.70 -20.97
N PRO A 84 -10.12 -9.87 -21.93
CA PRO A 84 -9.38 -8.67 -22.31
C PRO A 84 -9.19 -7.71 -21.14
N LEU A 85 -10.27 -7.38 -20.42
CA LEU A 85 -10.20 -6.48 -19.28
C LEU A 85 -9.39 -7.06 -18.13
N CYS A 86 -9.55 -8.35 -17.83
CA CYS A 86 -8.74 -9.01 -16.80
C CYS A 86 -7.24 -8.91 -17.12
N LYS A 87 -6.85 -9.13 -18.38
CA LYS A 87 -5.45 -9.02 -18.81
C LYS A 87 -4.90 -7.61 -18.61
N GLU A 88 -5.69 -6.58 -18.90
CA GLU A 88 -5.28 -5.19 -18.68
C GLU A 88 -5.14 -4.86 -17.19
N LEU A 89 -6.09 -5.31 -16.36
CA LEU A 89 -6.04 -5.12 -14.91
C LEU A 89 -4.85 -5.86 -14.27
N ASP A 90 -4.57 -7.08 -14.72
CA ASP A 90 -3.45 -7.90 -14.24
C ASP A 90 -2.08 -7.33 -14.66
N ALA A 91 -2.03 -6.53 -15.73
CA ALA A 91 -0.82 -5.85 -16.19
C ALA A 91 -0.50 -4.57 -15.40
N LEU A 92 -1.43 -4.08 -14.55
CA LEU A 92 -1.19 -2.90 -13.74
C LEU A 92 -0.09 -3.20 -12.70
N PRO A 93 0.88 -2.28 -12.52
CA PRO A 93 1.93 -2.48 -11.55
C PRO A 93 1.35 -2.45 -10.12
N VAL A 94 1.92 -3.29 -9.26
CA VAL A 94 1.53 -3.42 -7.85
C VAL A 94 2.77 -3.40 -6.96
N VAL A 95 2.56 -2.92 -5.73
CA VAL A 95 3.43 -3.21 -4.59
C VAL A 95 2.65 -4.10 -3.65
N SER A 96 3.09 -5.35 -3.50
CA SER A 96 2.43 -6.31 -2.60
C SER A 96 2.81 -6.04 -1.15
N VAL A 97 2.02 -6.61 -0.22
CA VAL A 97 2.40 -6.65 1.21
C VAL A 97 3.73 -7.37 1.43
N PHE A 98 4.09 -8.33 0.58
CA PHE A 98 5.36 -9.05 0.68
C PHE A 98 6.55 -8.17 0.28
N ASP A 99 6.42 -7.41 -0.80
CA ASP A 99 7.44 -6.44 -1.21
C ASP A 99 7.68 -5.41 -0.10
N TYR A 100 6.59 -4.94 0.50
CA TYR A 100 6.60 -3.95 1.56
C TYR A 100 7.25 -4.46 2.85
N ASN A 101 6.93 -5.70 3.23
CA ASN A 101 7.47 -6.36 4.42
C ASN A 101 8.93 -6.80 4.25
N LYS A 102 9.36 -7.11 3.02
CA LYS A 102 10.76 -7.47 2.72
C LYS A 102 11.74 -6.34 3.08
N VAL A 103 11.31 -5.08 3.00
CA VAL A 103 12.16 -3.92 3.31
C VAL A 103 12.62 -3.91 4.78
N ILE A 104 11.79 -4.41 5.69
CA ILE A 104 12.09 -4.49 7.13
C ILE A 104 12.49 -5.90 7.58
N ASP A 105 12.72 -6.79 6.61
CA ASP A 105 13.05 -8.21 6.82
C ASP A 105 12.10 -8.88 7.84
N TRP A 106 10.80 -8.81 7.53
CA TRP A 106 9.75 -9.33 8.39
C TRP A 106 9.38 -10.77 8.06
N ASP A 107 9.45 -11.64 9.07
CA ASP A 107 8.99 -13.03 8.97
C ASP A 107 7.47 -13.15 9.18
N GLY A 108 6.76 -13.40 8.09
CA GLY A 108 5.33 -13.76 8.09
C GLY A 108 4.44 -12.73 7.44
N PHE A 109 3.14 -12.81 7.73
CA PHE A 109 2.15 -11.91 7.14
C PHE A 109 1.93 -10.69 8.02
N LEU A 110 2.35 -9.53 7.52
CA LEU A 110 1.99 -8.22 8.05
C LEU A 110 1.28 -7.44 6.95
N SER A 111 -0.01 -7.15 7.12
CA SER A 111 -0.79 -6.50 6.06
C SER A 111 -0.26 -5.11 5.71
N ARG A 112 0.23 -4.36 6.69
CA ARG A 112 1.06 -3.16 6.52
C ARG A 112 1.62 -2.70 7.87
N TYR A 113 2.80 -2.08 7.85
CA TYR A 113 3.24 -1.16 8.90
C TYR A 113 3.01 0.30 8.48
N GLY A 114 2.80 1.17 9.45
CA GLY A 114 2.77 2.62 9.21
C GLY A 114 4.17 3.09 8.80
N LEU A 115 4.27 3.85 7.71
CA LEU A 115 5.52 4.46 7.26
C LEU A 115 5.29 5.96 7.13
N THR A 116 6.02 6.74 7.93
CA THR A 116 5.93 8.20 7.94
C THR A 116 7.27 8.83 7.63
N CYS A 117 7.28 9.83 6.75
CA CYS A 117 8.47 10.59 6.41
C CYS A 117 8.76 11.61 7.51
N GLY A 118 9.94 11.54 8.13
CA GLY A 118 10.53 12.67 8.85
C GLY A 118 11.43 13.49 7.93
N GLY A 119 12.17 14.45 8.50
CA GLY A 119 13.19 15.23 7.79
C GLY A 119 14.23 14.31 7.17
N ASP A 120 15.10 13.73 8.01
CA ASP A 120 16.26 12.95 7.55
C ASP A 120 16.08 11.44 7.76
N TYR A 121 14.93 11.03 8.32
CA TYR A 121 14.62 9.66 8.70
C TYR A 121 13.23 9.21 8.24
N TRP A 122 13.01 7.91 8.30
CA TRP A 122 11.70 7.28 8.25
C TRP A 122 11.28 6.83 9.64
N LEU A 123 9.99 6.96 9.93
CA LEU A 123 9.34 6.44 11.12
C LEU A 123 8.47 5.25 10.74
N LEU A 124 8.61 4.15 11.50
CA LEU A 124 7.85 2.93 11.29
C LEU A 124 6.97 2.64 12.51
N ASP A 125 5.71 2.29 12.23
CA ASP A 125 4.75 1.81 13.21
C ASP A 125 4.40 0.35 12.88
N ILE A 126 5.05 -0.57 13.56
CA ILE A 126 4.91 -2.00 13.31
C ILE A 126 3.98 -2.59 14.37
N PRO A 127 2.79 -3.12 14.00
CA PRO A 127 1.87 -3.71 14.97
C PRO A 127 2.40 -5.04 15.52
N GLY A 128 2.03 -5.34 16.76
CA GLY A 128 2.42 -6.57 17.44
C GLY A 128 3.74 -6.48 18.21
N ASN A 129 4.24 -7.67 18.59
CA ASN A 129 5.41 -7.87 19.48
C ASN A 129 6.61 -8.54 18.79
N LYS A 130 6.50 -8.90 17.51
CA LYS A 130 7.62 -9.46 16.75
C LYS A 130 8.53 -8.35 16.26
N LEU A 131 9.84 -8.56 16.36
CA LEU A 131 10.85 -7.59 15.95
C LEU A 131 11.17 -7.75 14.46
N PRO A 132 11.28 -6.65 13.69
CA PRO A 132 11.86 -6.69 12.35
C PRO A 132 13.35 -7.07 12.43
N LYS A 133 13.88 -7.71 11.38
CA LYS A 133 15.30 -8.14 11.35
C LYS A 133 16.21 -7.18 10.58
N ALA A 134 15.64 -6.22 9.85
CA ALA A 134 16.44 -5.26 9.10
C ALA A 134 17.32 -4.41 10.02
N THR A 135 18.51 -4.09 9.53
CA THR A 135 19.48 -3.25 10.25
C THR A 135 19.11 -1.77 10.19
N GLY A 136 19.70 -0.97 11.08
CA GLY A 136 19.50 0.49 11.13
C GLY A 136 18.15 0.93 11.71
N LEU A 137 17.29 0.00 12.10
CA LEU A 137 16.07 0.28 12.84
C LEU A 137 16.41 0.55 14.31
N VAL A 138 16.25 1.79 14.74
CA VAL A 138 16.39 2.20 16.14
C VAL A 138 15.00 2.20 16.76
N GLU A 139 14.77 1.35 17.76
CA GLU A 139 13.52 1.38 18.53
C GLU A 139 13.41 2.70 19.29
N ILE A 140 12.23 3.31 19.22
CA ILE A 140 11.92 4.57 19.90
C ILE A 140 10.61 4.44 20.67
N THR A 141 10.40 5.29 21.67
CA THR A 141 9.14 5.31 22.41
C THR A 141 7.99 5.87 21.56
N SER A 142 6.74 5.56 21.95
CA SER A 142 5.55 6.17 21.33
C SER A 142 5.52 7.70 21.49
N VAL A 143 6.10 8.24 22.57
CA VAL A 143 6.20 9.68 22.81
C VAL A 143 7.15 10.32 21.80
N GLU A 144 8.36 9.77 21.65
CA GLU A 144 9.33 10.22 20.64
C GLU A 144 8.75 10.11 19.22
N TYR A 145 8.09 8.99 18.89
CA TYR A 145 7.43 8.82 17.60
C TYR A 145 6.41 9.93 17.33
N GLY A 146 5.61 10.31 18.33
CA GLY A 146 4.63 11.39 18.23
C GLY A 146 5.28 12.76 18.00
N GLN A 147 6.36 13.06 18.72
CA GLN A 147 7.12 14.30 18.57
C GLN A 147 7.75 14.41 17.17
N LEU A 148 8.38 13.34 16.69
CA LEU A 148 9.06 13.27 15.40
C LEU A 148 8.09 13.26 14.19
N LYS A 149 6.85 12.77 14.39
CA LYS A 149 5.81 12.75 13.36
C LYS A 149 5.25 14.15 13.05
N THR A 150 5.31 15.05 14.03
CA THR A 150 4.72 16.39 13.91
C THR A 150 5.61 17.24 12.99
N PRO A 151 5.08 17.91 11.96
CA PRO A 151 5.88 18.81 11.15
C PRO A 151 6.55 19.82 12.07
N LEU A 152 7.87 19.97 11.98
CA LEU A 152 8.54 21.10 12.63
C LEU A 152 7.88 22.38 12.06
N PRO A 153 7.50 23.35 12.91
CA PRO A 153 7.05 24.64 12.41
C PRO A 153 8.12 25.21 11.47
N ALA A 154 7.66 25.74 10.33
CA ALA A 154 8.47 26.32 9.28
C ALA A 154 9.35 27.48 9.79
#